data_AF-A0A961GIZ1-F1
#
_entry.id   AF-A0A961GIZ1-F1
#
_cell.length_a   1.000
_cell.length_b   1.000
_cell.length_c   1.000
_cell.angle_alpha   90.00
_cell.angle_beta   90.00
_cell.angle_gamma   90.00
#
_symmetry.space_group_name_H-M   'P 1'
#
loop_
_entity.id
_entity.type
_entity.pdbx_description
1 polymer ?
#
loop_
_entity_poly.entity_id
_entity_poly.type
_entity_poly.pdbx_seq_one_letter_code
_entity_poly.pdbx_strand_id
1 'polypeptide(L)'
;MSDEKTPVTSAVEYAVYAPIGFALEAKRLLPSFIERGRQQVTMARTVGQFAVTQGQHLAAQRMTKAQEQVEAVLAEFGLAGAEPTPPPAAPVAPSAPSAPVVDATPAVAADPGDLPIAGYDSLAASQVIPRLEGLTPEELEAVR
;
A
#
# COMPACT_ATOMS: atom_id res chain seq x y z
N MET A 1 24.11 38.23 24.37
CA MET A 1 24.60 38.14 22.98
C MET A 1 23.76 37.07 22.32
N SER A 2 22.72 37.48 21.60
CA SER A 2 21.81 36.56 20.92
C SER A 2 22.53 36.10 19.64
N ASP A 3 22.91 34.84 19.64
CA ASP A 3 23.54 34.16 18.51
C ASP A 3 22.45 33.98 17.44
N GLU A 4 22.27 34.98 16.59
CA GLU A 4 21.31 34.96 15.49
C GLU A 4 21.90 34.11 14.34
N LYS A 5 22.02 32.80 14.58
CA LYS A 5 22.36 31.84 13.53
C LYS A 5 21.24 31.84 12.49
N THR A 6 21.63 31.93 11.23
CA THR A 6 20.73 31.82 10.08
C THR A 6 19.85 30.56 10.24
N PRO A 7 18.52 30.63 10.02
CA PRO A 7 17.60 29.52 10.29
C PRO A 7 17.97 28.22 9.56
N VAL A 8 18.64 28.34 8.42
CA VAL A 8 19.18 27.21 7.65
C VAL A 8 20.30 26.50 8.41
N THR A 9 21.22 27.23 9.04
CA THR A 9 22.31 26.65 9.85
C THR A 9 21.76 25.91 11.06
N SER A 10 20.76 26.48 11.73
CA SER A 10 20.08 25.83 12.86
C SER A 10 19.35 24.55 12.42
N ALA A 11 18.68 24.57 11.25
CA ALA A 11 18.04 23.37 10.70
C ALA A 11 19.05 22.26 10.38
N VAL A 12 20.23 22.60 9.85
CA VAL A 12 21.32 21.64 9.61
C VAL A 12 21.88 21.08 10.91
N GLU A 13 22.09 21.93 11.93
CA GLU A 13 22.53 21.47 13.26
C GLU A 13 21.53 20.50 13.87
N TYR A 14 20.23 20.80 13.83
CA TYR A 14 19.20 19.88 14.29
C TYR A 14 19.15 18.60 13.47
N ALA A 15 19.27 18.67 12.14
CA ALA A 15 19.24 17.48 11.29
C ALA A 15 20.42 16.53 11.55
N VAL A 16 21.56 17.04 12.01
CA VAL A 16 22.75 16.23 12.31
C VAL A 16 22.79 15.79 13.78
N TYR A 17 22.52 16.69 14.72
CA TYR A 17 22.61 16.38 16.17
C TYR A 17 21.34 15.78 16.75
N ALA A 18 20.14 16.13 16.26
CA ALA A 18 18.90 15.60 16.81
C ALA A 18 18.76 14.08 16.63
N PRO A 19 19.14 13.46 15.49
CA PRO A 19 19.11 12.00 15.37
C PRO A 19 20.07 11.29 16.34
N ILE A 20 21.25 11.88 16.57
CA ILE A 20 22.24 11.34 17.51
C ILE A 20 21.73 11.46 18.96
N GLY A 21 21.21 12.64 19.33
CA GLY A 21 20.57 12.84 20.64
C GLY A 21 19.38 11.91 20.86
N PHE A 22 18.57 11.70 19.82
CA PHE A 22 17.47 10.75 19.84
C PHE A 22 17.97 9.31 19.99
N ALA A 23 19.04 8.89 19.29
CA ALA A 23 19.61 7.55 19.41
C ALA A 23 20.15 7.25 20.83
N LEU A 24 20.72 8.26 21.49
CA LEU A 24 21.18 8.14 22.87
C LEU A 24 20.01 8.02 23.87
N GLU A 25 18.94 8.79 23.67
CA GLU A 25 17.76 8.77 24.55
C GLU A 25 16.76 7.65 24.22
N ALA A 26 16.83 7.09 23.00
CA ALA A 26 15.95 6.05 22.50
C ALA A 26 15.88 4.85 23.44
N LYS A 27 17.01 4.42 24.02
CA LYS A 27 17.05 3.25 24.92
C LYS A 27 16.20 3.42 26.18
N ARG A 28 15.96 4.65 26.65
CA ARG A 28 15.10 4.92 27.83
C ARG A 28 13.64 5.09 27.44
N LEU A 29 13.37 5.67 26.28
CA LEU A 29 12.02 6.01 25.85
C LEU A 29 11.31 4.86 25.11
N LEU A 30 12.05 4.05 24.35
CA LEU A 30 11.53 2.91 23.57
C LEU A 30 10.67 1.95 24.41
N PRO A 31 11.09 1.50 25.60
CA PRO A 31 10.30 0.53 26.36
C PRO A 31 8.87 1.02 26.61
N SER A 32 8.72 2.28 27.03
CA SER A 32 7.41 2.88 27.32
C SER A 32 6.58 3.16 26.06
N PHE A 33 7.24 3.42 24.91
CA PHE A 33 6.55 3.60 23.63
C PHE A 33 6.09 2.27 23.06
N ILE A 34 6.84 1.19 23.27
CA ILE A 34 6.45 -0.17 22.86
C ILE A 34 5.24 -0.62 23.67
N GLU A 35 5.24 -0.42 24.99
CA GLU A 35 4.10 -0.77 25.85
C GLU A 35 2.84 -0.01 25.43
N ARG A 36 2.95 1.31 25.24
CA ARG A 36 1.85 2.15 24.74
C ARG A 36 1.40 1.73 23.34
N GLY A 37 2.35 1.43 22.46
CA GLY A 37 2.07 0.99 21.09
C GLY A 37 1.32 -0.35 21.05
N ARG A 38 1.69 -1.33 21.89
CA ARG A 38 0.98 -2.60 22.00
C ARG A 38 -0.45 -2.41 22.48
N GLN A 39 -0.67 -1.52 23.45
CA GLN A 39 -2.01 -1.17 23.93
C GLN A 39 -2.87 -0.61 22.78
N GLN A 40 -2.32 0.35 22.03
CA GLN A 40 -3.02 1.00 20.90
C GLN A 40 -3.32 0.01 19.77
N VAL A 41 -2.36 -0.83 19.39
CA VAL A 41 -2.55 -1.85 18.33
C VAL A 41 -3.57 -2.89 18.75
N THR A 42 -3.60 -3.28 20.02
CA THR A 42 -4.59 -4.25 20.53
C THR A 42 -6.00 -3.67 20.42
N MET A 43 -6.20 -2.41 20.82
CA MET A 43 -7.51 -1.75 20.67
C MET A 43 -7.90 -1.51 19.21
N ALA A 44 -6.95 -1.13 18.35
CA ALA A 44 -7.21 -0.97 16.92
C ALA A 44 -7.60 -2.30 16.27
N ARG A 45 -6.95 -3.41 16.66
CA ARG A 45 -7.26 -4.76 16.16
C ARG A 45 -8.66 -5.20 16.55
N THR A 46 -9.11 -4.95 17.79
CA THR A 46 -10.46 -5.34 18.23
C THR A 46 -11.53 -4.57 17.47
N VAL A 47 -11.35 -3.26 17.27
CA VAL A 47 -12.26 -2.44 16.45
C VAL A 47 -12.26 -2.88 14.98
N GLY A 48 -11.07 -3.13 14.41
CA GLY A 48 -10.93 -3.59 13.03
C GLY A 48 -11.57 -4.96 12.79
N GLN A 49 -11.41 -5.90 13.72
CA GLN A 49 -12.05 -7.21 13.63
C GLN A 49 -13.57 -7.11 13.61
N PHE A 50 -14.15 -6.21 14.41
CA PHE A 50 -15.59 -5.94 14.41
C PHE A 50 -16.07 -5.32 13.08
N ALA A 51 -15.29 -4.40 12.49
CA ALA A 51 -15.61 -3.82 11.20
C ALA A 51 -15.61 -4.87 10.07
N VAL A 52 -14.65 -5.81 10.08
CA VAL A 52 -14.56 -6.88 9.07
C VAL A 52 -15.72 -7.87 9.21
N THR A 53 -16.01 -8.35 10.42
CA THR A 53 -17.10 -9.32 10.62
C THR A 53 -18.46 -8.71 10.29
N GLN A 54 -18.72 -7.47 10.72
CA GLN A 54 -19.97 -6.80 10.38
C GLN A 54 -20.06 -6.45 8.89
N GLY A 55 -18.94 -6.10 8.27
CA GLY A 55 -18.83 -5.88 6.83
C GLY A 55 -19.15 -7.14 6.02
N GLN A 56 -18.67 -8.31 6.42
CA GLN A 56 -18.95 -9.59 5.75
C GLN A 56 -20.45 -9.93 5.75
N HIS A 57 -21.16 -9.70 6.86
CA HIS A 57 -22.60 -9.95 6.94
C HIS A 57 -23.39 -9.03 6.02
N LEU A 58 -23.02 -7.74 5.93
CA LEU A 58 -23.66 -6.79 5.02
C LEU A 58 -23.30 -7.06 3.56
N ALA A 59 -22.06 -7.48 3.29
CA ALA A 59 -21.60 -7.86 1.96
C ALA A 59 -22.35 -9.10 1.44
N ALA A 60 -22.51 -10.14 2.26
CA ALA A 60 -23.25 -11.35 1.89
C ALA A 60 -24.68 -11.01 1.46
N GLN A 61 -25.38 -10.15 2.22
CA GLN A 61 -26.75 -9.76 1.89
C GLN A 61 -26.85 -8.91 0.61
N ARG A 62 -25.86 -8.06 0.33
CA ARG A 62 -25.82 -7.30 -0.92
C ARG A 62 -25.42 -8.17 -2.10
N MET A 63 -24.60 -9.19 -1.90
CA MET A 63 -24.15 -10.09 -2.95
C MET A 63 -25.30 -10.97 -3.45
N THR A 64 -26.17 -11.46 -2.56
CA THR A 64 -27.39 -12.19 -2.96
C THR A 64 -28.33 -11.29 -3.77
N LYS A 65 -28.57 -10.06 -3.32
CA LYS A 65 -29.43 -9.10 -4.06
C LYS A 65 -28.82 -8.68 -5.40
N ALA A 66 -27.50 -8.49 -5.45
CA ALA A 66 -26.81 -8.16 -6.69
C ALA A 66 -26.87 -9.33 -7.68
N GLN A 67 -26.75 -10.56 -7.21
CA GLN A 67 -26.88 -11.76 -8.04
C GLN A 67 -28.28 -11.89 -8.63
N GLU A 68 -29.33 -11.69 -7.83
CA GLU A 68 -30.72 -11.66 -8.31
C GLU A 68 -30.96 -10.57 -9.37
N GLN A 69 -30.37 -9.39 -9.17
CA GLN A 69 -30.47 -8.28 -10.14
C GLN A 69 -29.72 -8.57 -11.44
N VAL A 70 -28.53 -9.17 -11.36
CA VAL A 70 -27.76 -9.56 -12.55
C VAL A 70 -28.48 -10.67 -13.32
N GLU A 71 -29.05 -11.65 -12.63
CA GLU A 71 -29.83 -12.73 -13.25
C GLU A 71 -31.11 -12.21 -13.91
N ALA A 72 -31.82 -11.26 -13.28
CA ALA A 72 -32.99 -10.61 -13.87
C ALA A 72 -32.63 -9.82 -15.15
N VAL A 73 -31.52 -9.07 -15.12
CA VAL A 73 -31.05 -8.33 -16.30
C VAL A 73 -30.59 -9.29 -17.39
N LEU A 74 -29.83 -10.35 -17.08
CA LEU A 74 -29.42 -11.36 -18.06
C LEU A 74 -30.61 -12.09 -18.69
N ALA A 75 -31.66 -12.37 -17.90
CA ALA A 75 -32.89 -12.97 -18.40
C ALA A 75 -33.66 -12.03 -19.34
N GLU A 76 -33.73 -10.74 -19.01
CA GLU A 76 -34.36 -9.72 -19.86
C GLU A 76 -33.64 -9.55 -21.21
N PHE A 77 -32.31 -9.71 -21.23
CA PHE A 77 -31.51 -9.69 -22.46
C PHE A 77 -31.39 -11.07 -23.16
N GLY A 78 -32.07 -12.12 -22.66
CA GLY A 78 -32.08 -13.45 -23.28
C GLY A 78 -30.74 -14.22 -23.19
N LEU A 79 -29.85 -13.81 -22.29
CA LEU A 79 -28.49 -14.34 -22.14
C LEU A 79 -28.36 -15.38 -21.02
N ALA A 80 -29.47 -15.79 -20.40
CA ALA A 80 -29.53 -16.67 -19.22
C ALA A 80 -28.96 -18.11 -19.40
N GLY A 81 -28.44 -18.44 -20.59
CA GLY A 81 -27.79 -19.73 -20.90
C GLY A 81 -26.27 -19.65 -21.08
N ALA A 82 -25.65 -18.49 -20.94
CA ALA A 82 -24.19 -18.38 -20.98
C ALA A 82 -23.62 -18.87 -19.65
N GLU A 83 -23.03 -20.07 -19.68
CA GLU A 83 -22.30 -20.67 -18.56
C GLU A 83 -21.36 -19.64 -17.91
N PRO A 84 -21.46 -19.40 -16.60
CA PRO A 84 -20.68 -18.37 -15.94
C PRO A 84 -19.21 -18.81 -15.93
N THR A 85 -18.46 -18.37 -16.93
CA THR A 85 -17.00 -18.37 -16.84
C THR A 85 -16.67 -17.36 -15.75
N PRO A 86 -16.02 -17.76 -14.64
CA PRO A 86 -15.72 -16.84 -13.56
C PRO A 86 -14.91 -15.67 -14.12
N PRO A 87 -15.37 -14.41 -13.99
CA PRO A 87 -14.50 -13.28 -14.24
C PRO A 87 -13.33 -13.36 -13.25
N PRO A 88 -12.08 -13.13 -13.68
CA PRO A 88 -10.96 -13.05 -12.76
C PRO A 88 -11.29 -11.99 -11.71
N ALA A 89 -11.12 -12.34 -10.43
CA ALA A 89 -11.37 -11.45 -9.31
C ALA A 89 -10.60 -10.15 -9.52
N ALA A 90 -11.32 -9.09 -9.93
CA ALA A 90 -10.76 -7.75 -9.96
C ALA A 90 -10.41 -7.38 -8.51
N PRO A 91 -9.17 -6.99 -8.20
CA PRO A 91 -8.80 -6.55 -6.87
C PRO A 91 -9.62 -5.29 -6.55
N VAL A 92 -10.36 -5.32 -5.44
CA VAL A 92 -10.88 -4.11 -4.81
C VAL A 92 -9.70 -3.24 -4.42
N ALA A 93 -9.39 -2.26 -5.27
CA ALA A 93 -8.42 -1.23 -4.98
C ALA A 93 -8.92 -0.37 -3.81
N PRO A 94 -8.11 -0.14 -2.76
CA PRO A 94 -8.40 0.89 -1.79
C PRO A 94 -8.38 2.25 -2.48
N SER A 95 -9.43 3.05 -2.26
CA SER A 95 -9.46 4.45 -2.70
C SER A 95 -8.25 5.20 -2.15
N ALA A 96 -7.27 5.48 -3.02
CA ALA A 96 -6.14 6.34 -2.70
C ALA A 96 -6.64 7.80 -2.57
N PRO A 97 -6.04 8.62 -1.69
CA PRO A 97 -6.30 10.06 -1.68
C PRO A 97 -5.73 10.68 -2.97
N SER A 98 -6.50 11.53 -3.63
CA SER A 98 -6.05 12.29 -4.80
C SER A 98 -4.75 13.05 -4.50
N ALA A 99 -3.66 12.67 -5.16
CA ALA A 99 -2.44 13.46 -5.22
C ALA A 99 -2.62 14.63 -6.21
N PRO A 100 -1.95 15.78 -6.01
CA PRO A 100 -2.00 16.88 -6.95
C PRO A 100 -1.29 16.48 -8.25
N VAL A 101 -1.93 16.80 -9.38
CA VAL A 101 -1.34 16.67 -10.72
C VAL A 101 -0.13 17.59 -10.82
N VAL A 102 1.07 17.00 -10.87
CA VAL A 102 2.28 17.69 -11.30
C VAL A 102 2.55 17.27 -12.73
N ASP A 103 2.66 18.27 -13.58
CA ASP A 103 2.84 18.21 -15.03
C ASP A 103 3.96 17.23 -15.42
N ALA A 104 3.63 16.18 -16.17
CA ALA A 104 4.59 15.17 -16.62
C ALA A 104 5.01 15.44 -18.06
N THR A 105 6.27 15.87 -18.22
CA THR A 105 6.99 15.82 -19.50
C THR A 105 7.15 14.33 -19.91
N PRO A 106 6.93 13.94 -21.18
CA PRO A 106 6.94 12.53 -21.56
C PRO A 106 8.36 11.96 -21.50
N ALA A 107 8.66 11.20 -20.46
CA ALA A 107 9.80 10.31 -20.41
C ALA A 107 9.49 9.07 -21.26
N VAL A 108 10.45 8.68 -22.10
CA VAL A 108 10.41 7.46 -22.92
C VAL A 108 10.11 6.27 -22.01
N ALA A 109 8.93 5.68 -22.16
CA ALA A 109 8.56 4.47 -21.45
C ALA A 109 9.43 3.31 -21.97
N ALA A 110 10.36 2.85 -21.15
CA ALA A 110 10.99 1.55 -21.36
C ALA A 110 9.88 0.49 -21.32
N ASP A 111 9.89 -0.41 -22.30
CA ASP A 111 8.90 -1.47 -22.45
C ASP A 111 8.94 -2.37 -21.19
N PRO A 112 7.85 -2.48 -20.41
CA PRO A 112 7.82 -3.22 -19.14
C PRO A 112 8.08 -4.72 -19.30
N GLY A 113 8.15 -5.23 -20.54
CA GLY A 113 8.52 -6.60 -20.86
C GLY A 113 10.03 -6.90 -20.74
N ASP A 114 10.90 -5.90 -20.62
CA ASP A 114 12.36 -6.08 -20.68
C ASP A 114 13.05 -6.00 -19.30
N LEU A 115 12.28 -5.99 -18.21
CA LEU A 115 12.88 -6.04 -16.86
C LEU A 115 13.44 -7.45 -16.57
N PRO A 116 14.61 -7.53 -15.92
CA PRO A 116 15.18 -8.80 -15.45
C PRO A 116 14.27 -9.63 -14.52
N ILE A 117 13.21 -9.02 -13.99
CA ILE A 117 12.18 -9.68 -13.19
C ILE A 117 10.99 -10.04 -14.07
N ALA A 118 10.86 -11.32 -14.40
CA ALA A 118 9.76 -11.83 -15.21
C ALA A 118 8.38 -11.50 -14.59
N GLY A 119 7.51 -10.89 -15.39
CA GLY A 119 6.13 -10.58 -14.98
C GLY A 119 6.02 -9.55 -13.84
N TYR A 120 7.02 -8.67 -13.69
CA TYR A 120 7.12 -7.65 -12.63
C TYR A 120 5.79 -6.93 -12.33
N ASP A 121 5.05 -6.52 -13.36
CA ASP A 121 3.79 -5.77 -13.22
C ASP A 121 2.63 -6.58 -12.60
N SER A 122 2.73 -7.91 -12.64
CA SER A 122 1.75 -8.82 -12.02
C SER A 122 2.17 -9.31 -10.63
N LEU A 123 3.35 -8.92 -10.14
CA LEU A 123 3.87 -9.35 -8.85
C LEU A 123 3.44 -8.41 -7.73
N ALA A 124 3.06 -9.00 -6.59
CA ALA A 124 2.88 -8.22 -5.37
C ALA A 124 4.25 -7.77 -4.83
N ALA A 125 4.30 -6.62 -4.14
CA ALA A 125 5.55 -6.07 -3.59
C ALA A 125 6.33 -7.06 -2.70
N SER A 126 5.63 -7.95 -1.99
CA SER A 126 6.25 -9.01 -1.17
C SER A 126 6.94 -10.11 -1.99
N GLN A 127 6.58 -10.27 -3.26
CA GLN A 127 7.12 -11.27 -4.18
C GLN A 127 8.29 -10.74 -5.02
N VAL A 128 8.46 -9.41 -5.05
CA VAL A 128 9.57 -8.73 -5.74
C VAL A 128 10.84 -8.79 -4.89
N ILE A 129 10.73 -8.59 -3.57
CA ILE A 129 11.89 -8.51 -2.66
C ILE A 129 12.78 -9.77 -2.70
N PRO A 130 12.25 -11.01 -2.61
CA PRO A 130 13.10 -12.22 -2.69
C PRO A 130 13.76 -12.42 -4.06
N ARG A 131 13.20 -11.82 -5.11
CA ARG A 131 13.74 -11.90 -6.48
C ARG A 131 14.85 -10.88 -6.72
N LEU A 132 14.80 -9.73 -6.04
CA LEU A 132 15.88 -8.75 -6.05
C LEU A 132 17.18 -9.30 -5.42
N GLU A 133 17.06 -10.16 -4.39
CA GLU A 133 18.23 -10.79 -3.75
C GLU A 133 19.02 -11.73 -4.68
N GLY A 134 18.38 -12.24 -5.73
CA GLY A 134 18.99 -13.16 -6.70
C GLY A 134 19.55 -12.52 -7.96
N LEU A 135 19.41 -11.20 -8.13
CA LEU A 135 19.84 -10.48 -9.34
C LEU A 135 21.29 -9.99 -9.22
N THR A 136 21.97 -9.92 -10.36
CA THR A 136 23.31 -9.35 -10.45
C THR A 136 23.27 -7.83 -10.31
N PRO A 137 24.40 -7.16 -9.99
CA PRO A 137 24.44 -5.71 -9.80
C PRO A 137 23.99 -4.91 -11.03
N GLU A 138 24.32 -5.39 -12.23
CA GLU A 138 23.94 -4.78 -13.51
C GLU A 138 22.43 -4.92 -13.76
N GLU A 139 21.86 -6.07 -13.43
CA GLU A 139 20.42 -6.30 -13.53
C GLU A 139 19.61 -5.52 -12.48
N LEU A 140 20.19 -5.26 -11.30
CA LEU A 140 19.57 -4.41 -10.28
C LEU A 140 19.53 -2.93 -10.70
N GLU A 141 20.53 -2.45 -11.44
CA GLU A 141 20.49 -1.10 -12.03
C GLU A 141 19.37 -0.98 -13.07
N ALA A 142 19.11 -2.03 -13.85
CA ALA A 142 18.04 -2.05 -14.83
C ALA A 142 16.62 -2.02 -14.22
N VAL A 143 16.47 -2.34 -12.92
CA VAL A 143 15.17 -2.36 -12.20
C VAL A 143 14.92 -1.07 -11.39
N ARG A 144 15.95 -0.23 -11.19
CA ARG A 144 15.91 0.95 -10.31
C ARG A 144 15.36 2.20 -10.98
#